data_AF-A0A4R6NWF4-F1
#
_entry.id   AF-A0A4R6NWF4-F1
#
_cell.length_a   1.000
_cell.length_b   1.000
_cell.length_c   1.000
_cell.angle_alpha   90.00
_cell.angle_beta   90.00
_cell.angle_gamma   90.00
#
_symmetry.space_group_name_H-M   'P 1'
#
loop_
_entity.id
_entity.type
_entity.pdbx_description
1 polymer ?
#
loop_
_entity_poly.entity_id
_entity_poly.type
_entity_poly.pdbx_seq_one_letter_code
_entity_poly.pdbx_strand_id
1 'polypeptide(L)'
;MEKAIELYGSAIKAISTSGVPLRSRPTFVYCSTMECYQSFGGGNERAVSYPFLGTVIAPASWQRYITQHELIHWFQFYEIGAVSTMMKPEWFREGMAYVYSGAPESDIPEHYLPMMKRYSDWHSEKSWPKVIEQAGHL
;
A
#
# COMPACT_ATOMS: atom_id res chain seq x y z
N MET A 1 -7.73 20.57 -1.73
CA MET A 1 -6.44 20.33 -2.41
C MET A 1 -5.30 20.21 -1.42
N GLU A 2 -5.15 21.16 -0.49
CA GLU A 2 -4.09 21.15 0.55
C GLU A 2 -4.02 19.83 1.34
N LYS A 3 -5.15 19.31 1.84
CA LYS A 3 -5.20 18.03 2.55
C LYS A 3 -4.66 16.85 1.72
N ALA A 4 -4.93 16.79 0.42
CA ALA A 4 -4.44 15.70 -0.44
C ALA A 4 -2.90 15.77 -0.61
N ILE A 5 -2.38 16.99 -0.78
CA ILE A 5 -0.93 17.25 -0.87
C ILE A 5 -0.24 16.88 0.45
N GLU A 6 -0.83 17.26 1.58
CA GLU A 6 -0.34 16.94 2.92
C GLU A 6 -0.32 15.42 3.17
N LEU A 7 -1.43 14.73 2.88
CA LEU A 7 -1.54 13.28 3.05
C LEU A 7 -0.50 12.54 2.20
N TYR A 8 -0.35 12.90 0.93
CA TYR A 8 0.65 12.29 0.05
C TYR A 8 2.08 12.58 0.53
N GLY A 9 2.41 13.85 0.79
CA GLY A 9 3.75 14.26 1.22
C GLY A 9 4.16 13.62 2.55
N SER A 10 3.25 13.58 3.53
CA SER A 10 3.51 12.96 4.83
C SER A 10 3.61 11.44 4.74
N ALA A 11 2.82 10.78 3.89
CA ALA A 11 2.93 9.33 3.65
C ALA A 11 4.26 8.94 3.01
N ILE A 12 4.71 9.66 1.98
CA ILE A 12 6.03 9.45 1.35
C ILE A 12 7.15 9.58 2.39
N LYS A 13 7.09 10.61 3.24
CA LYS A 13 8.06 10.83 4.32
C LYS A 13 8.05 9.66 5.31
N ALA A 14 6.87 9.23 5.76
CA ALA A 14 6.72 8.14 6.72
C ALA A 14 7.27 6.81 6.18
N ILE A 15 6.93 6.44 4.94
CA ILE A 15 7.47 5.22 4.31
C ILE A 15 8.99 5.30 4.17
N SER A 16 9.53 6.43 3.72
CA SER A 16 10.99 6.63 3.61
C SER A 16 11.69 6.44 4.96
N THR A 17 11.09 6.92 6.06
CA THR A 17 11.63 6.74 7.42
C THR A 17 11.54 5.30 7.91
N SER A 18 10.58 4.50 7.44
CA SER A 18 10.45 3.08 7.81
C SER A 18 11.53 2.17 7.20
N GLY A 19 12.36 2.72 6.31
CA GLY A 19 13.45 1.99 5.64
C GLY A 19 13.04 1.30 4.34
N VAL A 20 11.75 1.28 3.96
CA VAL A 20 11.29 0.78 2.64
C VAL A 20 11.87 1.68 1.53
N PRO A 21 12.58 1.13 0.54
CA PRO A 21 13.25 1.94 -0.50
C PRO A 21 12.24 2.32 -1.58
N LEU A 22 11.41 3.32 -1.28
CA LEU A 22 10.38 3.80 -2.19
C LEU A 22 11.00 4.60 -3.35
N ARG A 23 11.18 3.93 -4.50
CA ARG A 23 11.75 4.53 -5.73
C ARG A 23 10.70 5.16 -6.64
N SER A 24 9.47 4.64 -6.61
CA SER A 24 8.36 5.16 -7.41
C SER A 24 7.64 6.32 -6.70
N ARG A 25 7.18 7.29 -7.47
CA ARG A 25 6.29 8.38 -7.01
C ARG A 25 5.00 8.39 -7.83
N PRO A 26 4.09 7.43 -7.58
CA PRO A 26 2.84 7.33 -8.33
C PRO A 26 1.91 8.53 -8.11
N THR A 27 1.04 8.79 -9.08
CA THR A 27 -0.02 9.78 -8.94
C THR A 27 -1.11 9.25 -8.01
N PHE A 28 -1.51 10.04 -7.03
CA PHE A 28 -2.65 9.75 -6.16
C PHE A 28 -3.80 10.72 -6.45
N VAL A 29 -4.98 10.17 -6.75
CA VAL A 29 -6.23 10.90 -6.88
C VAL A 29 -7.04 10.72 -5.61
N TYR A 30 -7.31 11.81 -4.91
CA TYR A 30 -8.14 11.81 -3.73
C TYR A 30 -9.54 12.29 -4.12
N CYS A 31 -10.48 11.36 -4.25
CA CYS A 31 -11.84 11.70 -4.65
C CYS A 31 -12.60 12.33 -3.48
N SER A 32 -13.28 13.45 -3.71
CA SER A 32 -14.09 14.12 -2.67
C SER A 32 -15.54 13.62 -2.60
N THR A 33 -15.99 12.84 -3.59
CA THR A 33 -17.32 12.24 -3.63
C THR A 33 -17.26 10.78 -4.08
N MET A 34 -18.34 10.03 -3.84
CA MET A 34 -18.42 8.64 -4.28
C MET A 34 -18.55 8.54 -5.80
N GLU A 35 -19.19 9.50 -6.46
CA GLU A 35 -19.32 9.55 -7.92
C GLU A 35 -17.94 9.69 -8.59
N CYS A 36 -17.05 10.52 -8.03
CA CYS A 36 -15.66 10.58 -8.46
C CYS A 36 -15.00 9.21 -8.35
N TYR A 37 -15.13 8.55 -7.19
CA TYR A 37 -14.47 7.27 -6.93
C TYR A 37 -14.97 6.16 -7.87
N GLN A 38 -16.29 6.08 -8.06
CA GLN A 38 -16.94 5.14 -8.96
C GLN A 38 -16.60 5.40 -10.43
N SER A 39 -16.33 6.65 -10.84
CA SER A 39 -15.89 6.95 -12.21
C SER A 39 -14.53 6.32 -12.56
N PHE A 40 -13.71 6.03 -11.56
CA PHE A 40 -12.48 5.26 -11.70
C PHE A 40 -12.69 3.76 -11.57
N GLY A 41 -13.93 3.27 -11.42
CA GLY A 41 -14.24 1.85 -11.21
C GLY A 41 -14.15 1.38 -9.75
N GLY A 42 -14.01 2.31 -8.79
CA GLY A 42 -14.02 1.99 -7.37
C GLY A 42 -15.40 1.55 -6.86
N GLY A 43 -15.41 0.69 -5.84
CA GLY A 43 -16.59 0.13 -5.19
C GLY A 43 -16.62 0.43 -3.69
N ASN A 44 -16.62 -0.64 -2.89
CA ASN A 44 -16.72 -0.57 -1.42
C ASN A 44 -15.34 -0.57 -0.72
N GLU A 45 -14.29 -0.82 -1.47
CA GLU A 45 -12.92 -0.73 -0.99
C GLU A 45 -12.50 0.73 -0.75
N ARG A 46 -11.44 0.91 0.05
CA ARG A 46 -11.02 2.23 0.54
C ARG A 46 -10.14 2.97 -0.44
N ALA A 47 -9.50 2.24 -1.34
CA ALA A 47 -8.64 2.72 -2.39
C ALA A 47 -8.46 1.63 -3.46
N VAL A 48 -8.10 2.05 -4.67
CA VAL A 48 -7.65 1.14 -5.73
C VAL A 48 -6.31 1.64 -6.27
N SER A 49 -5.30 0.77 -6.24
CA SER A 49 -4.03 0.99 -6.93
C SER A 49 -4.04 0.32 -8.29
N TYR A 50 -3.99 1.13 -9.35
CA TYR A 50 -3.86 0.69 -10.73
C TYR A 50 -2.37 0.65 -11.10
N PRO A 51 -1.79 -0.54 -11.31
CA PRO A 51 -0.39 -0.62 -11.71
C PRO A 51 -0.12 0.26 -12.93
N PHE A 52 1.00 0.98 -12.91
CA PHE A 52 1.47 1.89 -13.98
C PHE A 52 0.67 3.19 -14.18
N LEU A 53 -0.49 3.37 -13.56
CA LEU A 53 -1.31 4.59 -13.73
C LEU A 53 -1.30 5.48 -12.47
N GLY A 54 -1.69 4.93 -11.34
CA GLY A 54 -1.80 5.68 -10.09
C GLY A 54 -2.69 4.96 -9.08
N THR A 55 -3.00 5.66 -8.00
CA THR A 55 -3.90 5.19 -6.96
C THR A 55 -5.06 6.16 -6.80
N VAL A 56 -6.26 5.65 -6.59
CA VAL A 56 -7.45 6.46 -6.28
C VAL A 56 -7.91 6.14 -4.87
N ILE A 57 -8.17 7.17 -4.05
CA ILE A 57 -8.61 7.04 -2.66
C ILE A 57 -10.08 7.45 -2.54
N ALA A 58 -10.90 6.62 -1.91
CA ALA A 58 -12.31 6.89 -1.65
C ALA A 58 -12.51 8.11 -0.73
N PRO A 59 -13.61 8.88 -0.84
CA PRO A 59 -13.80 10.13 -0.09
C PRO A 59 -13.74 9.99 1.43
N ALA A 60 -14.28 8.91 2.00
CA ALA A 60 -14.22 8.65 3.44
C ALA A 60 -12.84 8.13 3.92
N SER A 61 -11.94 7.79 2.98
CA SER A 61 -10.67 7.12 3.26
C SER A 61 -9.46 8.04 3.20
N TRP A 62 -9.65 9.37 3.20
CA TRP A 62 -8.57 10.36 3.19
C TRP A 62 -7.80 10.37 4.51
N GLN A 63 -6.92 9.39 4.66
CA GLN A 63 -6.14 9.12 5.87
C GLN A 63 -4.73 8.74 5.47
N ARG A 64 -3.73 9.22 6.23
CA ARG A 64 -2.31 9.07 5.86
C ARG A 64 -1.90 7.60 5.75
N TYR A 65 -2.37 6.75 6.65
CA TYR A 65 -2.01 5.33 6.66
C TYR A 65 -2.63 4.56 5.48
N ILE A 66 -3.76 5.01 4.92
CA ILE A 66 -4.30 4.45 3.67
C ILE A 66 -3.37 4.80 2.51
N THR A 67 -2.91 6.05 2.41
CA THR A 67 -1.91 6.43 1.41
C THR A 67 -0.62 5.62 1.57
N GLN A 68 -0.15 5.37 2.80
CA GLN A 68 1.02 4.53 3.05
C GLN A 68 0.81 3.09 2.61
N HIS A 69 -0.35 2.49 2.94
CA HIS A 69 -0.71 1.14 2.52
C HIS A 69 -0.61 1.00 0.99
N GLU A 70 -1.21 1.93 0.24
CA GLU A 70 -1.16 1.91 -1.22
C GLU A 70 0.26 2.19 -1.77
N LEU A 71 1.07 3.02 -1.12
CA LEU A 71 2.47 3.21 -1.49
C LEU A 71 3.30 1.94 -1.35
N ILE A 72 2.95 1.05 -0.41
CA ILE A 72 3.59 -0.26 -0.30
C ILE A 72 3.21 -1.18 -1.44
N HIS A 73 1.95 -1.17 -1.89
CA HIS A 73 1.59 -1.87 -3.13
C HIS A 73 2.37 -1.34 -4.33
N TRP A 74 2.59 -0.04 -4.42
CA TRP A 74 3.43 0.54 -5.46
C TRP A 74 4.90 0.13 -5.37
N PHE A 75 5.45 0.06 -4.16
CA PHE A 75 6.78 -0.53 -3.94
C PHE A 75 6.82 -1.97 -4.47
N GLN A 76 5.82 -2.80 -4.14
CA GLN A 76 5.74 -4.17 -4.63
C GLN A 76 5.65 -4.22 -6.17
N PHE A 77 4.79 -3.40 -6.79
CA PHE A 77 4.65 -3.36 -8.25
C PHE A 77 5.93 -2.93 -8.95
N TYR A 78 6.66 -1.98 -8.37
CA TYR A 78 7.90 -1.46 -8.94
C TYR A 78 9.06 -2.45 -8.82
N GLU A 79 9.24 -3.08 -7.66
CA GLU A 79 10.39 -3.97 -7.42
C GLU A 79 10.16 -5.42 -7.88
N ILE A 80 8.92 -5.91 -7.79
CA ILE A 80 8.58 -7.32 -8.10
C ILE A 80 7.91 -7.43 -9.49
N GLY A 81 7.31 -6.34 -9.98
CA GLY A 81 6.54 -6.29 -11.21
C GLY A 81 5.06 -6.58 -10.98
N ALA A 82 4.18 -5.71 -11.50
CA ALA A 82 2.74 -5.73 -11.24
C ALA A 82 2.07 -7.12 -11.37
N VAL A 83 2.29 -7.82 -12.48
CA VAL A 83 1.70 -9.15 -12.71
C VAL A 83 2.21 -10.16 -11.68
N SER A 84 3.52 -10.16 -11.41
CA SER A 84 4.14 -11.04 -10.43
C SER A 84 3.60 -10.75 -9.03
N THR A 85 3.51 -9.47 -8.64
CA THR A 85 2.91 -9.04 -7.37
C THR A 85 1.50 -9.58 -7.21
N MET A 86 0.65 -9.47 -8.23
CA MET A 86 -0.74 -9.92 -8.16
C MET A 86 -0.87 -11.44 -7.95
N MET A 87 0.11 -12.21 -8.42
CA MET A 87 0.19 -13.67 -8.20
C MET A 87 0.73 -14.05 -6.82
N LYS A 88 1.26 -13.10 -6.04
CA LYS A 88 1.79 -13.39 -4.70
C LYS A 88 0.67 -13.65 -3.70
N PRO A 89 0.92 -14.49 -2.68
CA PRO A 89 -0.04 -14.73 -1.63
C PRO A 89 -0.49 -13.44 -0.96
N GLU A 90 -1.77 -13.37 -0.58
CA GLU A 90 -2.35 -12.23 0.11
C GLU A 90 -1.59 -11.87 1.39
N TRP A 91 -1.14 -12.89 2.15
CA TRP A 91 -0.37 -12.66 3.37
C TRP A 91 0.92 -11.86 3.13
N PHE A 92 1.52 -11.98 1.94
CA PHE A 92 2.69 -11.20 1.56
C PHE A 92 2.28 -9.80 1.10
N ARG A 93 1.30 -9.71 0.18
CA ARG A 93 0.86 -8.45 -0.41
C ARG A 93 0.27 -7.50 0.63
N GLU A 94 -0.80 -7.95 1.28
CA GLU A 94 -1.58 -7.18 2.25
C GLU A 94 -0.88 -7.13 3.60
N GLY A 95 -0.27 -8.24 4.03
CA GLY A 95 0.47 -8.27 5.30
C GLY A 95 1.62 -7.26 5.32
N MET A 96 2.38 -7.14 4.23
CA MET A 96 3.39 -6.09 4.09
C MET A 96 2.77 -4.70 4.12
N ALA A 97 1.71 -4.47 3.33
CA ALA A 97 1.06 -3.17 3.21
C ALA A 97 0.57 -2.68 4.57
N TYR A 98 -0.07 -3.53 5.36
CA TYR A 98 -0.49 -3.19 6.72
C TYR A 98 0.67 -2.97 7.69
N VAL A 99 1.71 -3.82 7.67
CA VAL A 99 2.89 -3.68 8.55
C VAL A 99 3.56 -2.31 8.42
N TYR A 100 3.64 -1.75 7.20
CA TYR A 100 4.27 -0.43 6.97
C TYR A 100 3.27 0.73 6.83
N SER A 101 1.97 0.45 6.83
CA SER A 101 0.93 1.50 6.74
C SER A 101 0.89 2.41 7.97
N GLY A 102 1.22 1.89 9.15
CA GLY A 102 0.99 2.57 10.43
C GLY A 102 -0.50 2.78 10.73
N ALA A 103 -1.38 1.94 10.16
CA ALA A 103 -2.80 1.92 10.50
C ALA A 103 -3.00 1.61 11.99
N PRO A 104 -3.93 2.28 12.68
CA PRO A 104 -4.26 1.92 14.06
C PRO A 104 -4.96 0.56 14.09
N GLU A 105 -4.70 -0.25 15.12
CA GLU A 105 -5.27 -1.60 15.26
C GLU A 105 -6.80 -1.61 15.12
N SER A 106 -7.48 -0.58 15.64
CA SER A 106 -8.94 -0.43 15.54
C SER A 106 -9.49 -0.29 14.12
N ASP A 107 -8.63 0.01 13.15
CA ASP A 107 -9.00 0.23 11.75
C ASP A 107 -8.35 -0.80 10.80
N ILE A 108 -7.65 -1.79 11.36
CA ILE A 108 -7.15 -2.96 10.64
C ILE A 108 -8.22 -4.06 10.72
N PRO A 109 -8.77 -4.52 9.59
CA PRO A 109 -9.67 -5.67 9.59
C PRO A 109 -9.01 -6.91 10.22
N GLU A 110 -9.73 -7.58 11.13
CA GLU A 110 -9.18 -8.65 11.97
C GLU A 110 -8.53 -9.79 11.16
N HIS A 111 -9.07 -10.08 9.97
CA HIS A 111 -8.53 -11.13 9.10
C HIS A 111 -7.13 -10.83 8.54
N TYR A 112 -6.67 -9.57 8.57
CA TYR A 112 -5.31 -9.20 8.19
C TYR A 112 -4.29 -9.34 9.32
N LEU A 113 -4.70 -9.42 10.59
CA LEU A 113 -3.76 -9.53 11.72
C LEU A 113 -2.85 -10.77 11.61
N PRO A 114 -3.36 -11.98 11.27
CA PRO A 114 -2.49 -13.14 11.06
C PRO A 114 -1.57 -12.99 9.84
N MET A 115 -2.00 -12.25 8.81
CA MET A 115 -1.22 -11.99 7.61
C MET A 115 -0.04 -11.05 7.90
N MET A 116 -0.29 -9.97 8.65
CA MET A 116 0.75 -9.07 9.15
C MET A 116 1.79 -9.84 9.96
N LYS A 117 1.34 -10.69 10.89
CA LYS A 117 2.26 -11.52 11.67
C LYS A 117 3.10 -12.43 10.77
N ARG A 118 2.46 -13.14 9.82
CA ARG A 118 3.15 -14.03 8.90
C ARG A 118 4.16 -13.29 8.03
N TYR A 119 3.82 -12.10 7.53
CA TYR A 119 4.76 -11.26 6.80
C TYR A 119 5.94 -10.86 7.69
N SER A 120 5.70 -10.37 8.91
CA SER A 120 6.76 -9.96 9.83
C SER A 120 7.70 -11.12 10.18
N ASP A 121 7.15 -12.31 10.45
CA ASP A 121 7.94 -13.53 10.70
C ASP A 121 8.76 -13.93 9.46
N TRP A 122 8.15 -13.89 8.27
CA TRP A 122 8.83 -14.20 7.02
C TRP A 122 9.88 -13.17 6.64
N HIS A 123 9.62 -11.87 6.82
CA HIS A 123 10.58 -10.80 6.57
C HIS A 123 11.75 -10.91 7.55
N SER A 124 11.45 -11.03 8.85
CA SER A 124 12.45 -11.09 9.92
C SER A 124 13.43 -9.92 9.77
N GLU A 125 14.73 -10.17 9.75
CA GLU A 125 15.80 -9.16 9.60
C GLU A 125 16.39 -9.13 8.18
N LYS A 126 15.65 -9.61 7.18
CA LYS A 126 16.13 -9.60 5.78
C LYS A 126 16.36 -8.17 5.29
N SER A 127 17.40 -7.99 4.51
CA SER A 127 17.60 -6.76 3.73
C SER A 127 16.60 -6.71 2.57
N TRP A 128 16.27 -5.51 2.09
CA TRP A 128 15.34 -5.34 0.96
C TRP A 128 15.73 -6.09 -0.32
N PRO A 129 17.01 -6.14 -0.74
CA PRO A 129 17.41 -6.98 -1.86
C PRO A 129 17.06 -8.46 -1.63
N LYS A 130 17.20 -8.95 -0.39
CA LYS A 130 16.86 -10.33 -0.03
C LYS A 130 15.36 -10.58 -0.01
N VAL A 131 14.58 -9.59 0.46
CA VAL A 131 13.11 -9.62 0.43
C VAL A 131 12.62 -9.72 -1.02
N ILE A 132 13.13 -8.88 -1.91
CA ILE A 132 12.72 -8.85 -3.33
C ILE A 132 13.10 -10.15 -4.03
N GLU A 133 14.33 -10.64 -3.83
CA GLU A 133 14.79 -11.93 -4.36
C GLU A 133 13.86 -13.08 -3.92
N GLN A 134 13.61 -13.20 -2.61
CA GLN A 134 12.81 -14.31 -2.08
C GLN A 134 11.32 -14.19 -2.40
N ALA A 135 10.79 -12.97 -2.55
CA ALA A 135 9.43 -12.76 -3.02
C ALA A 135 9.20 -13.38 -4.40
N GLY A 136 10.24 -13.49 -5.24
CA GLY A 136 10.18 -14.21 -6.52
C GLY A 136 9.77 -15.68 -6.41
N HIS A 137 10.06 -16.33 -5.29
CA HIS A 137 9.79 -17.75 -5.02
C HIS A 137 8.50 -18.01 -4.22
N LEU A 138 7.80 -16.94 -3.83
CA LEU A 138 6.48 -17.03 -3.19
C LEU A 138 5.35 -17.28 -4.20
#